data_AF-A0A3C1ZGB4-F1
#
_entry.id   AF-A0A3C1ZGB4-F1
#
_cell.length_a   1.000
_cell.length_b   1.000
_cell.length_c   1.000
_cell.angle_alpha   90.00
_cell.angle_beta   90.00
_cell.angle_gamma   90.00
#
_symmetry.space_group_name_H-M   'P 1'
#
loop_
_entity.id
_entity.type
_entity.pdbx_description
1 polymer ?
#
loop_
_entity_poly.entity_id
_entity_poly.type
_entity_poly.pdbx_seq_one_letter_code
_entity_poly.pdbx_strand_id
1 'polypeptide(L)'
;MQNMNGKMSKPQDLDLESLAQTLSDLRRSVRANNPVLKAVASSTLYPALALSLGLLMGGYCLAVSMLPSLSGEGSSWILIAALLVAGGTVKLLLTNRIAGRLPNGSFMMVLRAIYGGKAGSFFASAALCIVVGIVFILRSGHPWFIAPMIAIFITFAAHTLDLLIDLPEYRVMAWSSLVSGLTALFFIESAPWLWTGFIFIASFCLFGVVGLARAKAASGSGFGA
;
A
#
# COMPACT_ATOMS: atom_id res chain seq x y z
N MET A 1 -60.53 -15.86 7.17
CA MET A 1 -59.79 -15.58 5.93
C MET A 1 -58.73 -14.52 6.22
N GLN A 2 -57.45 -14.90 6.32
CA GLN A 2 -56.30 -14.22 5.66
C GLN A 2 -54.98 -14.81 6.17
N ASN A 3 -54.37 -15.61 5.29
CA ASN A 3 -52.96 -15.93 5.09
C ASN A 3 -52.01 -15.91 6.31
N MET A 4 -51.85 -17.10 6.90
CA MET A 4 -50.53 -17.58 7.32
C MET A 4 -49.67 -17.76 6.06
N ASN A 5 -48.76 -16.83 5.80
CA ASN A 5 -47.68 -17.05 4.83
C ASN A 5 -46.33 -16.78 5.51
N GLY A 6 -46.10 -17.49 6.62
CA GLY A 6 -44.77 -17.67 7.14
C GLY A 6 -44.04 -18.66 6.24
N LYS A 7 -43.31 -18.13 5.24
CA LYS A 7 -42.26 -18.90 4.58
C LYS A 7 -41.26 -19.30 5.66
N MET A 8 -41.41 -20.49 6.24
CA MET A 8 -40.34 -21.13 6.98
C MET A 8 -39.18 -21.29 5.99
N SER A 9 -38.15 -20.46 6.15
CA SER A 9 -36.83 -20.73 5.59
C SER A 9 -36.44 -22.12 6.05
N LYS A 10 -36.13 -23.01 5.09
CA LYS A 10 -35.88 -24.42 5.40
C LYS A 10 -34.68 -24.50 6.35
N PRO A 11 -34.64 -25.46 7.29
CA PRO A 11 -33.49 -25.67 8.18
C PRO A 11 -32.16 -25.88 7.43
N GLN A 12 -32.21 -26.26 6.15
CA GLN A 12 -31.04 -26.34 5.26
C GLN A 12 -30.43 -24.98 4.89
N ASP A 13 -31.22 -23.90 4.84
CA ASP A 13 -30.73 -22.56 4.47
C ASP A 13 -29.88 -21.97 5.60
N LEU A 14 -30.30 -22.16 6.85
CA LEU A 14 -29.55 -21.77 8.06
C LEU A 14 -28.22 -22.52 8.20
N ASP A 15 -28.20 -23.80 7.80
CA ASP A 15 -27.01 -24.65 7.88
C ASP A 15 -26.03 -24.34 6.73
N LEU A 16 -26.53 -24.00 5.54
CA LEU A 16 -25.70 -23.52 4.43
C LEU A 16 -25.10 -22.14 4.70
N GLU A 17 -25.87 -21.25 5.33
CA GLU A 17 -25.42 -19.90 5.66
C GLU A 17 -24.37 -19.93 6.77
N SER A 18 -24.56 -20.77 7.80
CA SER A 18 -23.57 -21.01 8.86
C SER A 18 -22.29 -21.68 8.31
N LEU A 19 -22.42 -22.63 7.38
CA LEU A 19 -21.29 -23.28 6.72
C LEU A 19 -20.53 -22.30 5.82
N ALA A 20 -21.24 -21.42 5.12
CA ALA A 20 -20.64 -20.36 4.31
C ALA A 20 -19.91 -19.33 5.18
N GLN A 21 -20.48 -18.96 6.33
CA GLN A 21 -19.84 -18.10 7.33
C GLN A 21 -18.58 -18.75 7.87
N THR A 22 -18.66 -20.01 8.28
CA THR A 22 -17.53 -20.80 8.81
C THR A 22 -16.42 -20.95 7.76
N LEU A 23 -16.77 -21.21 6.49
CA LEU A 23 -15.82 -21.23 5.38
C LEU A 23 -15.19 -19.86 5.11
N SER A 24 -15.95 -18.79 5.27
CA SER A 24 -15.45 -17.42 5.12
C SER A 24 -14.48 -17.07 6.25
N ASP A 25 -14.78 -17.46 7.47
CA ASP A 25 -13.94 -17.26 8.66
C ASP A 25 -12.70 -18.15 8.62
N LEU A 26 -12.83 -19.39 8.15
CA LEU A 26 -11.70 -20.29 7.90
C LEU A 26 -10.80 -19.73 6.80
N ARG A 27 -11.36 -19.22 5.70
CA ARG A 27 -10.58 -18.52 4.65
C ARG A 27 -9.90 -17.29 5.21
N ARG A 28 -10.57 -16.52 6.07
CA ARG A 28 -10.01 -15.32 6.71
C ARG A 28 -8.86 -15.67 7.65
N SER A 29 -9.05 -16.71 8.46
CA SER A 29 -8.05 -17.25 9.40
C SER A 29 -6.86 -17.89 8.68
N VAL A 30 -7.09 -18.66 7.61
CA VAL A 30 -6.03 -19.24 6.77
C VAL A 30 -5.25 -18.15 6.02
N ARG A 31 -5.93 -17.09 5.55
CA ARG A 31 -5.26 -15.96 4.90
C ARG A 31 -4.46 -15.12 5.89
N ALA A 32 -5.00 -14.90 7.10
CA ALA A 32 -4.31 -14.24 8.22
C ALA A 32 -3.13 -15.07 8.77
N ASN A 33 -3.16 -16.40 8.62
CA ASN A 33 -2.08 -17.30 9.01
C ASN A 33 -1.24 -17.82 7.84
N ASN A 34 -1.27 -17.17 6.67
CA ASN A 34 -0.40 -17.57 5.57
C ASN A 34 1.07 -17.37 5.97
N PRO A 35 1.83 -18.46 6.22
CA PRO A 35 3.19 -18.35 6.76
C PRO A 35 4.12 -17.66 5.78
N VAL A 36 3.85 -17.78 4.48
CA VAL A 36 4.61 -17.12 3.41
C VAL A 36 4.37 -15.62 3.43
N LEU A 37 3.12 -15.18 3.60
CA LEU A 37 2.79 -13.75 3.68
C LEU A 37 3.38 -13.13 4.95
N LYS A 38 3.29 -13.81 6.10
CA LYS A 38 3.88 -13.35 7.37
C LYS A 38 5.41 -13.26 7.29
N ALA A 39 6.08 -14.26 6.71
CA ALA A 39 7.54 -14.25 6.54
C ALA A 39 8.03 -13.15 5.59
N VAL A 40 7.26 -12.85 4.54
CA VAL A 40 7.55 -11.71 3.66
C VAL A 40 7.32 -10.40 4.41
N ALA A 41 6.19 -10.27 5.09
CA ALA A 41 5.80 -9.04 5.77
C ALA A 41 6.62 -8.71 7.02
N SER A 42 7.23 -9.70 7.66
CA SER A 42 8.11 -9.50 8.83
C SER A 42 9.51 -9.01 8.46
N SER A 43 9.86 -8.95 7.18
CA SER A 43 11.20 -8.53 6.74
C SER A 43 11.44 -7.03 6.99
N THR A 44 12.56 -6.72 7.66
CA THR A 44 13.08 -5.36 7.87
C THR A 44 13.48 -4.64 6.57
N LEU A 45 13.61 -5.38 5.47
CA LEU A 45 14.03 -4.83 4.18
C LEU A 45 12.94 -3.95 3.56
N TYR A 46 11.64 -4.22 3.79
CA TYR A 46 10.58 -3.37 3.26
C TYR A 46 10.53 -2.00 3.94
N PRO A 47 10.54 -1.90 5.29
CA PRO A 47 10.63 -0.61 5.95
C PRO A 47 11.91 0.17 5.61
N ALA A 48 13.06 -0.51 5.53
CA ALA A 48 14.32 0.14 5.17
C ALA A 48 14.30 0.71 3.73
N LEU A 49 13.77 -0.05 2.78
CA LEU A 49 13.62 0.38 1.39
C LEU A 49 12.63 1.54 1.25
N ALA A 50 11.52 1.49 1.98
CA ALA A 50 10.57 2.60 2.00
C ALA A 50 11.22 3.86 2.58
N LEU A 51 11.94 3.73 3.70
CA LEU A 51 12.64 4.86 4.31
C LEU A 51 13.66 5.50 3.36
N SER A 52 14.50 4.69 2.70
CA SER A 52 15.50 5.21 1.76
C SER A 52 14.84 5.88 0.56
N LEU A 53 13.77 5.29 0.01
CA LEU A 53 13.00 5.87 -1.08
C LEU A 53 12.36 7.20 -0.68
N GLY A 54 11.74 7.26 0.51
CA GLY A 54 11.12 8.48 1.04
C GLY A 54 12.12 9.60 1.28
N LEU A 55 13.31 9.28 1.81
CA LEU A 55 14.39 10.25 2.02
C LEU A 55 14.98 10.75 0.70
N LEU A 56 15.19 9.87 -0.28
CA LEU A 56 15.72 10.26 -1.60
C LEU A 56 14.72 11.14 -2.35
N MET A 57 13.46 10.71 -2.46
CA MET A 57 12.43 11.47 -3.16
C MET A 57 12.10 12.78 -2.45
N GLY A 58 11.91 12.72 -1.12
CA GLY A 58 11.65 13.87 -0.27
C GLY A 58 12.80 14.87 -0.28
N GLY A 59 14.03 14.39 -0.09
CA GLY A 59 15.24 15.19 -0.11
C GLY A 59 15.47 15.85 -1.46
N TYR A 60 15.24 15.13 -2.57
CA TYR A 60 15.30 15.70 -3.91
C TYR A 60 14.27 16.83 -4.08
N CYS A 61 13.01 16.58 -3.72
CA CYS A 61 11.96 17.58 -3.84
C CYS A 61 12.24 18.82 -2.98
N LEU A 62 12.73 18.64 -1.76
CA LEU A 62 13.16 19.75 -0.90
C LEU A 62 14.35 20.51 -1.50
N ALA A 63 15.35 19.81 -2.02
CA ALA A 63 16.50 20.44 -2.66
C ALA A 63 16.08 21.29 -3.86
N VAL A 64 15.21 20.77 -4.73
CA VAL A 64 14.66 21.53 -5.88
C VAL A 64 13.83 22.72 -5.42
N SER A 65 13.06 22.60 -4.32
CA SER A 65 12.29 23.73 -3.77
C SER A 65 13.18 24.89 -3.29
N MET A 66 14.39 24.59 -2.83
CA MET A 66 15.37 25.59 -2.36
C MET A 66 16.29 26.09 -3.48
N LEU A 67 16.55 25.25 -4.49
CA LEU A 67 17.44 25.52 -5.61
C LEU A 67 16.72 25.14 -6.92
N PRO A 68 15.89 26.05 -7.48
CA PRO A 68 15.11 25.77 -8.69
C PRO A 68 15.97 25.44 -9.92
N SER A 69 17.25 25.82 -9.93
CA SER A 69 18.21 25.44 -10.98
C SER A 69 18.45 23.93 -11.11
N LEU A 70 18.03 23.14 -10.11
CA LEU A 70 18.11 21.68 -10.12
C LEU A 70 16.93 21.02 -10.87
N SER A 71 15.82 21.74 -11.10
CA SER A 71 14.75 21.23 -11.95
C SER A 71 15.09 21.49 -13.41
N GLY A 72 15.52 20.45 -14.13
CA GLY A 72 15.55 20.50 -15.59
C GLY A 72 14.13 20.46 -16.15
N GLU A 73 13.87 21.17 -17.25
CA GLU A 73 12.58 21.15 -17.94
C GLU A 73 12.17 19.70 -18.26
N GLY A 74 11.20 19.16 -17.52
CA GLY A 74 10.64 17.81 -17.71
C GLY A 74 11.42 16.63 -17.11
N SER A 75 12.67 16.80 -16.66
CA SER A 75 13.50 15.68 -16.17
C SER A 75 13.12 15.18 -14.77
N SER A 76 12.54 16.05 -13.95
CA SER A 76 12.33 15.78 -12.53
C SER A 76 11.19 14.79 -12.24
N TRP A 77 10.10 14.80 -13.01
CA TRP A 77 9.04 13.77 -12.92
C TRP A 77 9.51 12.41 -13.40
N ILE A 78 10.42 12.38 -14.38
CA ILE A 78 11.06 11.15 -14.87
C ILE A 78 11.89 10.53 -13.75
N LEU A 79 12.65 11.33 -13.00
CA LEU A 79 13.42 10.84 -11.85
C LEU A 79 12.52 10.25 -10.76
N ILE A 80 11.44 10.95 -10.39
CA ILE A 80 10.45 10.47 -9.41
C ILE A 80 9.84 9.13 -9.88
N ALA A 81 9.41 9.06 -11.14
CA ALA A 81 8.88 7.84 -11.73
C ALA A 81 9.92 6.70 -11.74
N ALA A 82 11.16 7.00 -12.12
CA ALA A 82 12.25 6.03 -12.14
C ALA A 82 12.56 5.47 -10.74
N LEU A 83 12.57 6.32 -9.71
CA LEU A 83 12.75 5.91 -8.33
C LEU A 83 11.60 5.02 -7.83
N LEU A 84 10.35 5.35 -8.18
CA LEU A 84 9.19 4.51 -7.84
C LEU A 84 9.25 3.15 -8.54
N VAL A 85 9.60 3.12 -9.83
CA VAL A 85 9.75 1.88 -10.62
C VAL A 85 10.91 1.04 -10.07
N ALA A 86 12.05 1.66 -9.78
CA ALA A 86 13.21 0.97 -9.20
C ALA A 86 12.87 0.39 -7.82
N GLY A 87 12.25 1.19 -6.93
CA GLY A 87 11.80 0.74 -5.61
C GLY A 87 10.80 -0.41 -5.69
N GLY A 88 9.82 -0.33 -6.60
CA GLY A 88 8.87 -1.40 -6.89
C GLY A 88 9.57 -2.67 -7.39
N THR A 89 10.53 -2.54 -8.30
CA THR A 89 11.29 -3.67 -8.85
C THR A 89 12.10 -4.37 -7.76
N VAL A 90 12.83 -3.61 -6.94
CA VAL A 90 13.58 -4.16 -5.80
C VAL A 90 12.63 -4.83 -4.81
N LYS A 91 11.47 -4.24 -4.54
CA LYS A 91 10.43 -4.83 -3.69
C LYS A 91 9.96 -6.20 -4.22
N LEU A 92 9.75 -6.34 -5.53
CA LEU A 92 9.39 -7.61 -6.16
C LEU A 92 10.51 -8.65 -6.05
N LEU A 93 11.76 -8.24 -6.29
CA LEU A 93 12.94 -9.12 -6.18
C LEU A 93 13.13 -9.62 -4.73
N LEU A 94 12.97 -8.73 -3.75
CA LEU A 94 13.00 -9.09 -2.33
C LEU A 94 11.87 -10.06 -1.97
N THR A 95 10.65 -9.80 -2.48
CA THR A 95 9.50 -10.70 -2.28
C THR A 95 9.81 -12.09 -2.83
N ASN A 96 10.32 -12.17 -4.06
CA ASN A 96 10.68 -13.43 -4.70
C ASN A 96 11.78 -14.17 -3.93
N ARG A 97 12.82 -13.45 -3.50
CA ARG A 97 13.95 -14.01 -2.73
C ARG A 97 13.52 -14.54 -1.36
N ILE A 98 12.63 -13.83 -0.65
CA ILE A 98 12.12 -14.27 0.65
C ILE A 98 11.18 -15.46 0.47
N ALA A 99 10.27 -15.40 -0.52
CA ALA A 99 9.34 -16.50 -0.80
C ALA A 99 10.07 -17.78 -1.20
N GLY A 100 11.12 -17.69 -2.03
CA GLY A 100 11.92 -18.84 -2.45
C GLY A 100 12.78 -19.48 -1.37
N ARG A 101 12.91 -18.86 -0.19
CA ARG A 101 13.62 -19.44 0.98
C ARG A 101 12.72 -20.32 1.85
N LEU A 102 11.41 -20.31 1.60
CA LEU A 102 10.45 -21.06 2.41
C LEU A 102 10.16 -22.43 1.79
N PRO A 103 10.03 -23.50 2.58
CA PRO A 103 9.58 -24.80 2.07
C PRO A 103 8.18 -24.66 1.48
N ASN A 104 8.03 -25.00 0.19
CA ASN A 104 6.81 -24.80 -0.63
C ASN A 104 6.38 -23.34 -0.84
N GLY A 105 7.25 -22.37 -0.52
CA GLY A 105 7.00 -20.96 -0.79
C GLY A 105 7.19 -20.61 -2.27
N SER A 106 6.24 -19.88 -2.85
CA SER A 106 6.35 -19.37 -4.22
C SER A 106 5.93 -17.90 -4.26
N PHE A 107 6.63 -17.12 -5.08
CA PHE A 107 6.26 -15.74 -5.38
C PHE A 107 4.80 -15.64 -5.86
N MET A 108 4.34 -16.60 -6.67
CA MET A 108 2.95 -16.65 -7.14
C MET A 108 1.96 -16.86 -5.98
N MET A 109 2.37 -17.58 -4.93
CA MET A 109 1.55 -17.76 -3.73
C MET A 109 1.42 -16.45 -2.94
N VAL A 110 2.48 -15.66 -2.86
CA VAL A 110 2.44 -14.30 -2.26
C VAL A 110 1.56 -13.37 -3.09
N LEU A 111 1.73 -13.37 -4.42
CA LEU A 111 0.88 -12.59 -5.31
C LEU A 111 -0.60 -12.98 -5.20
N ARG A 112 -0.91 -14.28 -5.16
CA ARG A 112 -2.28 -14.74 -4.98
C ARG A 112 -2.83 -14.42 -3.58
N ALA A 113 -1.98 -14.38 -2.56
CA ALA A 113 -2.39 -13.98 -1.22
C ALA A 113 -2.79 -12.49 -1.17
N ILE A 114 -2.01 -11.62 -1.82
CA ILE A 114 -2.22 -10.15 -1.83
C ILE A 114 -3.27 -9.74 -2.88
N TYR A 115 -3.09 -10.18 -4.12
CA TYR A 115 -3.88 -9.77 -5.30
C TYR A 115 -4.92 -10.81 -5.73
N GLY A 116 -5.05 -11.95 -5.05
CA GLY A 116 -6.04 -12.95 -5.41
C GLY A 116 -7.47 -12.61 -4.95
N GLY A 117 -8.46 -13.08 -5.72
CA GLY A 117 -9.88 -12.93 -5.40
C GLY A 117 -10.37 -11.48 -5.50
N LYS A 118 -11.20 -11.05 -4.54
CA LYS A 118 -11.81 -9.71 -4.52
C LYS A 118 -10.79 -8.57 -4.47
N ALA A 119 -9.64 -8.78 -3.83
CA ALA A 119 -8.56 -7.79 -3.75
C ALA A 119 -7.94 -7.50 -5.13
N GLY A 120 -7.85 -8.50 -6.01
CA GLY A 120 -7.30 -8.32 -7.36
C GLY A 120 -8.12 -7.35 -8.21
N SER A 121 -9.45 -7.48 -8.16
CA SER A 121 -10.36 -6.56 -8.84
C SER A 121 -10.17 -5.13 -8.36
N PHE A 122 -9.96 -4.93 -7.05
CA PHE A 122 -9.71 -3.63 -6.46
C PHE A 122 -8.40 -3.02 -6.97
N PHE A 123 -7.29 -3.77 -6.90
CA PHE A 123 -6.00 -3.28 -7.40
C PHE A 123 -6.02 -3.02 -8.90
N ALA A 124 -6.71 -3.83 -9.70
CA ALA A 124 -6.87 -3.61 -11.13
C ALA A 124 -7.65 -2.32 -11.41
N SER A 125 -8.77 -2.08 -10.71
CA SER A 125 -9.53 -0.83 -10.83
C SER A 125 -8.72 0.38 -10.38
N ALA A 126 -7.97 0.28 -9.29
CA ALA A 126 -7.13 1.36 -8.79
C ALA A 126 -6.01 1.70 -9.79
N ALA A 127 -5.35 0.70 -10.37
CA ALA A 127 -4.33 0.90 -11.39
C ALA A 127 -4.91 1.61 -12.63
N LEU A 128 -6.09 1.20 -13.10
CA LEU A 128 -6.76 1.86 -14.21
C LEU A 128 -7.11 3.32 -13.88
N CYS A 129 -7.66 3.58 -12.69
CA CYS A 129 -7.98 4.93 -12.25
C CYS A 129 -6.74 5.83 -12.14
N ILE A 130 -5.60 5.30 -11.68
CA ILE A 130 -4.33 6.05 -11.65
C ILE A 130 -3.90 6.42 -13.07
N VAL A 131 -3.90 5.46 -14.00
CA VAL A 131 -3.46 5.69 -15.38
C VAL A 131 -4.37 6.72 -16.07
N VAL A 132 -5.68 6.52 -16.02
CA VAL A 132 -6.66 7.44 -16.62
C VAL A 132 -6.62 8.80 -15.94
N GLY A 133 -6.50 8.84 -14.61
CA GLY A 133 -6.38 10.06 -13.82
C GLY A 133 -5.13 10.87 -14.18
N ILE A 134 -3.98 10.23 -14.34
CA ILE A 134 -2.74 10.89 -14.79
C ILE A 134 -2.96 11.51 -16.16
N VAL A 135 -3.51 10.76 -17.12
CA VAL A 135 -3.78 11.27 -18.48
C VAL A 135 -4.74 12.46 -18.44
N PHE A 136 -5.80 12.39 -17.64
CA PHE A 136 -6.75 13.48 -17.47
C PHE A 136 -6.11 14.74 -16.89
N ILE A 137 -5.32 14.60 -15.82
CA ILE A 137 -4.63 15.71 -15.14
C ILE A 137 -3.58 16.37 -16.05
N LEU A 138 -2.83 15.56 -16.81
CA LEU A 138 -1.90 16.08 -17.82
C LEU A 138 -2.63 16.89 -18.89
N ARG A 139 -3.81 16.42 -19.33
CA ARG A 139 -4.64 17.11 -20.32
C ARG A 139 -5.28 18.38 -19.79
N SER A 140 -5.55 18.46 -18.49
CA SER A 140 -6.13 19.67 -17.87
C SER A 140 -5.09 20.77 -17.61
N GLY A 141 -3.80 20.54 -17.90
CA GLY A 141 -2.74 21.55 -17.73
C GLY A 141 -2.26 21.73 -16.29
N HIS A 142 -2.66 20.84 -15.38
CA HIS A 142 -2.38 20.93 -13.94
C HIS A 142 -1.59 19.72 -13.42
N PRO A 143 -0.39 19.45 -13.98
CA PRO A 143 0.35 18.19 -13.78
C PRO A 143 0.69 17.90 -12.31
N TRP A 144 0.74 18.93 -11.47
CA TRP A 144 1.10 18.79 -10.07
C TRP A 144 0.07 18.05 -9.23
N PHE A 145 -1.19 18.01 -9.65
CA PHE A 145 -2.23 17.22 -8.99
C PHE A 145 -2.01 15.70 -9.11
N ILE A 146 -1.07 15.25 -9.94
CA ILE A 146 -0.66 13.84 -9.99
C ILE A 146 -0.14 13.37 -8.61
N ALA A 147 0.65 14.19 -7.91
CA ALA A 147 1.21 13.83 -6.61
C ALA A 147 0.13 13.56 -5.54
N PRO A 148 -0.81 14.49 -5.23
CA PRO A 148 -1.87 14.23 -4.26
C PRO A 148 -2.81 13.12 -4.71
N MET A 149 -3.07 12.96 -6.02
CA MET A 149 -3.86 11.84 -6.52
C MET A 149 -3.19 10.50 -6.21
N ILE A 150 -1.88 10.37 -6.47
CA ILE A 150 -1.11 9.16 -6.12
C ILE A 150 -1.17 8.89 -4.61
N ALA A 151 -1.02 9.92 -3.77
CA ALA A 151 -1.10 9.79 -2.31
C ALA A 151 -2.46 9.21 -1.85
N ILE A 152 -3.55 9.70 -2.42
CA ILE A 152 -4.90 9.20 -2.14
C ILE A 152 -5.04 7.73 -2.57
N PHE A 153 -4.50 7.34 -3.73
CA PHE A 153 -4.51 5.93 -4.14
C PHE A 153 -3.64 5.04 -3.26
N ILE A 154 -2.50 5.54 -2.77
CA ILE A 154 -1.66 4.85 -1.80
C ILE A 154 -2.45 4.54 -0.52
N THR A 155 -3.31 5.46 -0.04
CA THR A 155 -4.16 5.22 1.13
C THR A 155 -5.01 3.97 0.98
N PHE A 156 -5.69 3.84 -0.16
CA PHE A 156 -6.57 2.71 -0.46
C PHE A 156 -5.80 1.39 -0.56
N ALA A 157 -4.63 1.41 -1.22
CA ALA A 157 -3.74 0.26 -1.29
C ALA A 157 -3.21 -0.13 0.10
N ALA A 158 -2.78 0.84 0.91
CA ALA A 158 -2.21 0.63 2.23
C ALA A 158 -3.25 0.12 3.24
N HIS A 159 -4.48 0.65 3.25
CA HIS A 159 -5.56 0.08 4.07
C HIS A 159 -5.93 -1.34 3.66
N THR A 160 -5.90 -1.65 2.36
CA THR A 160 -6.10 -3.03 1.89
C THR A 160 -5.01 -3.96 2.41
N LEU A 161 -3.75 -3.50 2.40
CA LEU A 161 -2.63 -4.26 2.95
C LEU A 161 -2.69 -4.37 4.49
N ASP A 162 -3.14 -3.33 5.20
CA ASP A 162 -3.42 -3.38 6.65
C ASP A 162 -4.46 -4.48 6.95
N LEU A 163 -5.56 -4.55 6.18
CA LEU A 163 -6.58 -5.60 6.34
C LEU A 163 -6.08 -7.03 6.02
N LEU A 164 -5.08 -7.16 5.15
CA LEU A 164 -4.57 -8.47 4.71
C LEU A 164 -3.39 -8.98 5.55
N ILE A 165 -2.55 -8.06 6.03
CA ILE A 165 -1.26 -8.36 6.65
C ILE A 165 -1.28 -8.02 8.16
N ASP A 166 -2.17 -7.09 8.56
CA ASP A 166 -2.36 -6.63 9.95
C ASP A 166 -1.07 -6.12 10.59
N LEU A 167 -0.41 -5.19 9.89
CA LEU A 167 0.82 -4.55 10.36
C LEU A 167 0.65 -3.03 10.48
N PRO A 168 1.07 -2.44 11.62
CA PRO A 168 0.82 -1.04 11.94
C PRO A 168 1.46 -0.07 10.94
N GLU A 169 2.58 -0.44 10.32
CA GLU A 169 3.24 0.39 9.30
C GLU A 169 2.33 0.69 8.09
N TYR A 170 1.48 -0.26 7.66
CA TYR A 170 0.53 -0.01 6.57
C TYR A 170 -0.60 0.92 6.98
N ARG A 171 -1.09 0.83 8.22
CA ARG A 171 -2.08 1.75 8.76
C ARG A 171 -1.55 3.18 8.82
N VAL A 172 -0.32 3.35 9.29
CA VAL A 172 0.33 4.66 9.37
C VAL A 172 0.53 5.23 7.98
N MET A 173 1.03 4.43 7.03
CA MET A 173 1.16 4.86 5.64
C MET A 173 -0.18 5.28 5.03
N ALA A 174 -1.25 4.55 5.32
CA ALA A 174 -2.56 4.86 4.78
C ALA A 174 -3.05 6.24 5.22
N TRP A 175 -3.01 6.51 6.53
CA TRP A 175 -3.42 7.79 7.10
C TRP A 175 -2.48 8.93 6.74
N SER A 176 -1.16 8.71 6.76
CA SER A 176 -0.21 9.76 6.40
C SER A 176 -0.32 10.16 4.93
N SER A 177 -0.52 9.19 4.03
CA SER A 177 -0.78 9.45 2.60
C SER A 177 -2.11 10.17 2.40
N LEU A 178 -3.14 9.83 3.19
CA LEU A 178 -4.45 10.46 3.07
C LEU A 178 -4.40 11.92 3.49
N VAL A 179 -3.87 12.18 4.69
CA VAL A 179 -3.79 13.53 5.25
C VAL A 179 -2.88 14.40 4.39
N SER A 180 -1.70 13.92 4.01
CA SER A 180 -0.79 14.69 3.16
C SER A 180 -1.36 14.91 1.75
N GLY A 181 -1.99 13.90 1.15
CA GLY A 181 -2.62 14.00 -0.18
C GLY A 181 -3.78 14.99 -0.21
N LEU A 182 -4.71 14.89 0.74
CA LEU A 182 -5.85 15.81 0.85
C LEU A 182 -5.40 17.24 1.16
N THR A 183 -4.43 17.41 2.05
CA THR A 183 -3.89 18.75 2.36
C THR A 183 -3.20 19.35 1.14
N ALA A 184 -2.41 18.55 0.42
CA ALA A 184 -1.70 19.02 -0.77
C ALA A 184 -2.65 19.48 -1.89
N LEU A 185 -3.88 18.95 -2.01
CA LEU A 185 -4.86 19.43 -3.01
C LEU A 185 -5.06 20.95 -2.97
N PHE A 186 -4.95 21.58 -1.79
CA PHE A 186 -5.17 23.02 -1.63
C PHE A 186 -3.94 23.88 -1.90
N PHE A 187 -2.74 23.31 -1.85
CA PHE A 187 -1.49 24.08 -1.83
C PHE A 187 -0.45 23.62 -2.86
N ILE A 188 -0.71 22.52 -3.57
CA ILE A 188 0.25 21.90 -4.50
C ILE A 188 0.65 22.87 -5.63
N GLU A 189 -0.26 23.69 -6.14
CA GLU A 189 0.06 24.66 -7.20
C GLU A 189 0.94 25.81 -6.72
N SER A 190 0.86 26.17 -5.43
CA SER A 190 1.67 27.27 -4.88
C SER A 190 3.11 26.84 -4.59
N ALA A 191 3.31 25.60 -4.13
CA ALA A 191 4.65 25.09 -3.81
C ALA A 191 4.77 23.60 -4.21
N PRO A 192 4.85 23.29 -5.51
CA PRO A 192 4.66 21.92 -5.98
C PRO A 192 5.72 20.93 -5.50
N TRP A 193 6.98 21.36 -5.54
CA TRP A 193 8.10 20.56 -5.06
C TRP A 193 8.02 20.30 -3.55
N LEU A 194 7.70 21.33 -2.77
CA LEU A 194 7.59 21.21 -1.31
C LEU A 194 6.51 20.20 -0.93
N TRP A 195 5.31 20.33 -1.49
CA TRP A 195 4.17 19.45 -1.18
C TRP A 195 4.34 18.04 -1.72
N THR A 196 4.94 17.88 -2.90
CA THR A 196 5.32 16.56 -3.44
C THR A 196 6.32 15.87 -2.52
N GLY A 197 7.35 16.60 -2.05
CA GLY A 197 8.31 16.10 -1.07
C GLY A 197 7.65 15.71 0.26
N PHE A 198 6.76 16.56 0.77
CA PHE A 198 6.01 16.30 1.99
C PHE A 198 5.17 15.03 1.90
N ILE A 199 4.44 14.82 0.80
CA ILE A 199 3.68 13.58 0.53
C ILE A 199 4.59 12.36 0.64
N PHE A 200 5.73 12.35 -0.06
CA PHE A 200 6.61 11.18 -0.10
C PHE A 200 7.30 10.92 1.25
N ILE A 201 7.73 11.97 1.96
CA ILE A 201 8.29 11.83 3.31
C ILE A 201 7.23 11.28 4.27
N ALA A 202 6.05 11.91 4.31
CA ALA A 202 4.98 11.49 5.20
C ALA A 202 4.54 10.04 4.93
N SER A 203 4.48 9.64 3.67
CA SER A 203 4.02 8.29 3.29
C SER A 203 5.10 7.24 3.58
N PHE A 204 6.29 7.41 3.01
CA PHE A 204 7.32 6.37 2.99
C PHE A 204 8.24 6.39 4.22
N CYS A 205 8.59 7.57 4.74
CA CYS A 205 9.44 7.63 5.92
C CYS A 205 8.69 7.18 7.18
N LEU A 206 7.42 7.56 7.34
CA LEU A 206 6.63 7.08 8.49
C LEU A 206 6.40 5.58 8.41
N PHE A 207 6.09 5.02 7.23
CA PHE A 207 6.06 3.58 7.02
C PHE A 207 7.38 2.92 7.45
N GLY A 208 8.50 3.48 6.99
CA GLY A 208 9.84 2.97 7.28
C GLY A 208 10.19 3.01 8.76
N VAL A 209 9.97 4.13 9.43
CA VAL A 209 10.24 4.31 10.86
C VAL A 209 9.41 3.35 11.70
N VAL A 210 8.09 3.27 11.44
CA VAL A 210 7.20 2.40 12.20
C VAL A 210 7.53 0.92 11.98
N GLY A 211 7.81 0.52 10.73
CA GLY A 211 8.18 -0.85 10.41
C GLY A 211 9.53 -1.26 11.03
N LEU A 212 10.52 -0.37 11.04
CA LEU A 212 11.80 -0.61 11.72
C LEU A 212 11.64 -0.67 13.25
N ALA A 213 10.84 0.22 13.83
CA ALA A 213 10.56 0.23 15.27
C ALA A 213 9.86 -1.06 15.71
N ARG A 214 8.86 -1.52 14.96
CA ARG A 214 8.19 -2.82 15.19
C ARG A 214 9.18 -3.98 15.12
N ALA A 215 10.03 -4.02 14.09
CA ALA A 215 11.01 -5.09 13.95
C ALA A 215 12.03 -5.11 15.09
N LYS A 216 12.47 -3.93 15.55
CA LYS A 216 13.34 -3.79 16.72
C LYS A 216 12.66 -4.31 17.98
N ALA A 217 11.40 -3.94 18.23
CA ALA A 217 10.63 -4.43 19.37
C ALA A 217 10.49 -5.96 19.35
N ALA A 218 10.21 -6.55 18.18
CA ALA A 218 10.12 -8.00 18.01
C ALA A 218 11.46 -8.73 18.25
N SER A 219 12.59 -8.10 17.95
CA SER A 219 13.92 -8.65 18.26
C SER A 219 14.30 -8.54 19.74
N GLY A 220 13.80 -7.51 20.45
CA GLY A 220 14.08 -7.29 21.87
C GLY A 220 13.29 -8.19 22.82
N SER A 221 12.12 -8.69 22.40
CA SER A 221 11.31 -9.64 23.17
C SER A 221 11.85 -11.08 23.19
N GLY A 222 12.96 -11.36 22.49
CA GLY A 222 13.59 -12.68 22.43
C GLY A 222 14.70 -12.93 23.46
N PHE A 223 15.00 -11.98 24.35
CA PHE A 223 16.07 -12.05 25.35
C PHE A 223 15.51 -12.04 26.80
N GLY A 224 14.50 -12.86 27.06
CA GLY A 224 13.84 -12.91 28.38
C GLY A 224 12.87 -14.07 28.57
N ALA A 225 13.18 -15.24 28.03
CA ALA A 225 12.51 -16.50 28.34
C ALA A 225 13.55 -17.56 28.69
#